data_AF-A0A4P7KXC4-F1
#
_entry.id   AF-A0A4P7KXC4-F1
#
_cell.length_a   1.000
_cell.length_b   1.000
_cell.length_c   1.000
_cell.angle_alpha   90.00
_cell.angle_beta   90.00
_cell.angle_gamma   90.00
#
_symmetry.space_group_name_H-M   'P 1'
#
loop_
_entity.id
_entity.type
_entity.pdbx_description
1 polymer ?
#
loop_
_entity_poly.entity_id
_entity_poly.type
_entity_poly.pdbx_seq_one_letter_code
_entity_poly.pdbx_strand_id
1 'polypeptide(L)'
;MLTKEIFVDIHVRFAQGQSLRKIASELGISRNTVKHHLQQQTMPTYAKRSQQPTKLSPFKPYLLQRIELAKPDWIPATVLFDEVVENGYQGGIAQLRRFVCQFKPSIVPEVVVRFETQPGQQMQIDFTSIRRGKKSLKAFVATLGYSRASYVKFFDNERAESWQQGLREAFDYFGGVPQEVLCDNAKSLIIERDAYAEGDHKVHVEMLQMSKDYGFKLKACKPYRAKNERESRAL
;
A
#
# COMPACT_ATOMS: atom_id res chain seq x y z
N MET A 1 -5.14 4.54 36.50
CA MET A 1 -3.89 4.93 37.20
C MET A 1 -4.16 6.27 37.85
N LEU A 2 -3.86 6.44 39.14
CA LEU A 2 -3.97 7.76 39.77
C LEU A 2 -2.78 8.60 39.33
N THR A 3 -3.04 9.79 38.81
CA THR A 3 -2.01 10.74 38.40
C THR A 3 -1.30 11.30 39.64
N LYS A 4 -0.09 11.84 39.45
CA LYS A 4 0.66 12.52 40.51
C LYS A 4 -0.14 13.67 41.13
N GLU A 5 -0.96 14.32 40.31
CA GLU A 5 -1.88 15.40 40.72
C GLU A 5 -2.90 14.92 41.74
N ILE A 6 -3.59 13.80 41.50
CA ILE A 6 -4.57 13.27 42.44
C ILE A 6 -3.92 12.88 43.77
N PHE A 7 -2.67 12.39 43.75
CA PHE A 7 -1.93 12.10 44.98
C PHE A 7 -1.66 13.37 45.81
N VAL A 8 -1.21 14.45 45.18
CA VAL A 8 -0.97 15.74 45.86
C VAL A 8 -2.29 16.33 46.37
N ASP A 9 -3.35 16.29 45.56
CA ASP A 9 -4.67 16.80 45.93
C ASP A 9 -5.26 16.08 47.17
N ILE A 10 -5.04 14.77 47.30
CA ILE A 10 -5.44 14.02 48.49
C ILE A 10 -4.75 14.59 49.75
N HIS A 11 -3.44 14.83 49.69
CA HIS A 11 -2.65 15.32 50.82
C HIS A 11 -2.98 16.78 51.16
N VAL A 12 -3.14 17.65 50.16
CA VAL A 12 -3.52 19.06 50.35
C VAL A 12 -4.91 19.18 50.98
N ARG A 13 -5.90 18.44 50.46
CA ARG A 13 -7.27 18.48 50.99
C ARG A 13 -7.37 17.89 52.40
N PHE A 14 -6.57 16.87 52.70
CA PHE A 14 -6.48 16.33 54.04
C PHE A 14 -5.84 17.31 55.03
N ALA A 15 -4.78 18.01 54.62
CA ALA A 15 -4.16 19.07 55.42
C ALA A 15 -5.09 20.27 55.67
N GLN A 16 -6.02 20.54 54.74
CA GLN A 16 -7.10 21.53 54.89
C GLN A 16 -8.25 21.05 55.81
N GLY A 17 -8.12 19.89 56.46
CA GLY A 17 -9.09 19.39 57.43
C GLY A 17 -10.32 18.71 56.82
N GLN A 18 -10.31 18.38 55.52
CA GLN A 18 -11.43 17.67 54.91
C GLN A 18 -11.49 16.20 55.34
N SER A 19 -12.70 15.68 55.53
CA SER A 19 -12.89 14.27 55.87
C SER A 19 -12.59 13.35 54.68
N LEU A 20 -12.13 12.13 54.97
CA LEU A 20 -11.83 11.11 53.95
C LEU A 20 -12.99 10.84 52.99
N ARG A 21 -14.25 10.94 53.48
CA ARG A 21 -15.45 10.76 52.66
C ARG A 21 -15.65 11.91 51.67
N LYS A 22 -15.37 13.14 52.11
CA LYS A 22 -15.48 14.35 51.27
C LYS A 22 -14.44 14.31 50.14
N ILE A 23 -13.19 14.00 50.49
CA ILE A 23 -12.09 13.85 49.51
C ILE A 23 -12.41 12.75 48.48
N ALA A 24 -12.91 11.60 48.94
CA ALA A 24 -13.32 10.49 48.06
C ALA A 24 -14.43 10.89 47.08
N SER A 25 -15.44 11.61 47.57
CA SER A 25 -16.57 12.09 46.77
C SER A 25 -16.15 13.14 45.74
N GLU A 26 -15.30 14.09 46.12
CA GLU A 26 -14.88 15.20 45.26
C GLU A 26 -13.87 14.76 44.18
N LEU A 27 -13.01 13.79 44.49
CA LEU A 27 -12.01 13.26 43.54
C LEU A 27 -12.52 12.02 42.78
N GLY A 28 -13.72 11.52 43.08
CA GLY A 28 -14.32 10.36 42.41
C GLY A 28 -13.56 9.04 42.62
N ILE A 29 -12.91 8.88 43.78
CA ILE A 29 -12.04 7.73 44.09
C ILE A 29 -12.50 7.03 45.37
N SER A 30 -12.13 5.75 45.53
CA SER A 30 -12.57 4.98 46.70
C SER A 30 -11.96 5.53 48.00
N ARG A 31 -12.73 5.50 49.09
CA ARG A 31 -12.23 5.89 50.43
C ARG A 31 -10.99 5.09 50.85
N ASN A 32 -10.90 3.82 50.44
CA ASN A 32 -9.76 2.96 50.72
C ASN A 32 -8.51 3.44 49.98
N THR A 33 -8.68 3.96 48.75
CA THR A 33 -7.62 4.56 47.94
C THR A 33 -7.11 5.86 48.57
N VAL A 34 -8.00 6.72 49.06
CA VAL A 34 -7.63 7.95 49.80
C VAL A 34 -6.83 7.59 51.06
N LYS A 35 -7.34 6.65 51.86
CA LYS A 35 -6.68 6.18 53.10
C LYS A 35 -5.29 5.59 52.80
N HIS A 36 -5.17 4.76 51.76
CA HIS A 36 -3.92 4.15 51.34
C HIS A 36 -2.89 5.20 50.90
N HIS A 37 -3.29 6.21 50.13
CA HIS A 37 -2.35 7.25 49.68
C HIS A 37 -1.93 8.23 50.78
N LEU A 38 -2.79 8.51 51.77
CA LEU A 38 -2.40 9.31 52.94
C LEU A 38 -1.36 8.59 53.83
N GLN A 39 -1.35 7.25 53.81
CA GLN A 39 -0.33 6.46 54.51
C GLN A 39 1.03 6.47 53.79
N GLN A 40 1.06 6.84 52.51
CA GLN A 40 2.27 6.94 51.71
C GLN A 40 2.82 8.36 51.79
N GLN A 41 4.03 8.53 52.33
CA GLN A 41 4.70 9.84 52.43
C GLN A 41 5.40 10.25 51.12
N THR A 42 5.70 9.28 50.26
CA THR A 42 6.40 9.49 48.99
C THR A 42 5.44 9.29 47.82
N MET A 43 5.67 10.05 46.74
CA MET A 43 4.88 9.88 45.52
C MET A 43 4.93 8.43 45.03
N PRO A 44 3.78 7.82 44.67
CA PRO A 44 3.76 6.47 44.16
C PRO A 44 4.47 6.41 42.80
N THR A 45 5.64 5.80 42.79
CA THR A 45 6.31 5.41 41.55
C THR A 45 5.66 4.11 41.07
N TYR A 46 4.82 4.21 40.04
CA TYR A 46 4.33 3.01 39.37
C TYR A 46 5.49 2.36 38.62
N ALA A 47 6.15 1.40 39.26
CA ALA A 47 7.11 0.55 38.58
C ALA A 47 6.38 -0.13 37.41
N LYS A 48 6.97 -0.06 36.21
CA LYS A 48 6.52 -0.91 35.10
C LYS A 48 6.57 -2.35 35.60
N ARG A 49 5.40 -2.99 35.67
CA ARG A 49 5.29 -4.41 36.02
C ARG A 49 6.33 -5.17 35.20
N SER A 50 7.23 -5.87 35.88
CA SER A 50 8.22 -6.69 35.19
C SER A 50 7.47 -7.63 34.26
N GLN A 51 7.81 -7.59 32.96
CA GLN A 51 7.19 -8.49 32.00
C GLN A 51 7.64 -9.89 32.39
N GLN A 52 6.70 -10.70 32.88
CA GLN A 52 7.02 -12.08 33.23
C GLN A 52 7.60 -12.81 32.01
N PRO A 53 8.59 -13.69 32.22
CA PRO A 53 9.16 -14.48 31.13
C PRO A 53 8.05 -15.27 30.45
N THR A 54 7.77 -14.92 29.20
CA THR A 54 6.82 -15.65 28.36
C THR A 54 7.44 -16.96 27.87
N LYS A 55 6.60 -17.91 27.44
CA LYS A 55 7.05 -19.14 26.76
C LYS A 55 7.96 -18.89 25.55
N LEU A 56 7.84 -17.73 24.90
CA LEU A 56 8.69 -17.32 23.77
C LEU A 56 10.09 -16.88 24.19
N SER A 57 10.32 -16.54 25.46
CA SER A 57 11.59 -15.91 25.91
C SER A 57 12.85 -16.71 25.55
N PRO A 58 12.88 -18.05 25.68
CA PRO A 58 14.03 -18.86 25.28
C PRO A 58 14.32 -18.84 23.77
N PHE A 59 13.31 -18.63 22.94
CA PHE A 59 13.40 -18.68 21.48
C PHE A 59 13.67 -17.31 20.83
N LYS A 60 13.60 -16.21 21.60
CA LYS A 60 13.86 -14.86 21.08
C LYS A 60 15.25 -14.70 20.44
N PRO A 61 16.35 -15.22 21.01
CA PRO A 61 17.67 -15.08 20.40
C PRO A 61 17.76 -15.75 19.02
N TYR A 62 17.19 -16.95 18.89
CA TYR A 62 17.12 -17.69 17.62
C TYR A 62 16.34 -16.90 16.56
N LEU A 63 15.16 -16.38 16.93
CA LEU A 63 14.33 -15.59 16.02
C LEU A 63 15.04 -14.31 15.54
N LEU A 64 15.76 -13.62 16.43
CA LEU A 64 16.53 -12.43 16.06
C LEU A 64 17.66 -12.75 15.09
N GLN A 65 18.42 -13.82 15.36
CA GLN A 65 19.49 -14.29 14.48
C GLN A 65 18.93 -14.64 13.09
N ARG A 66 17.79 -15.33 13.05
CA ARG A 66 17.15 -15.74 11.81
C ARG A 66 16.64 -14.56 10.98
N ILE A 67 16.06 -13.55 11.64
CA ILE A 67 15.65 -12.29 11.01
C ILE A 67 16.86 -11.54 10.45
N GLU A 68 17.98 -11.52 11.18
CA GLU A 68 19.20 -10.84 10.72
C GLU A 68 19.81 -11.52 9.49
N LEU A 69 19.89 -12.85 9.50
CA LEU A 69 20.44 -13.65 8.39
C LEU A 69 19.59 -13.57 7.11
N ALA A 70 18.30 -13.28 7.22
CA ALA A 70 17.42 -13.15 6.07
C ALA A 70 17.49 -11.79 5.38
N LYS A 71 18.12 -10.78 5.98
CA LYS A 71 18.22 -9.46 5.35
C LYS A 71 18.93 -9.56 3.99
N PRO A 72 18.40 -8.93 2.93
CA PRO A 72 17.35 -7.90 2.93
C PRO A 72 15.90 -8.41 2.90
N ASP A 73 15.70 -9.72 2.72
CA ASP A 73 14.38 -10.32 2.60
C ASP A 73 13.70 -10.53 3.96
N TRP A 74 12.37 -10.65 3.94
CA TRP A 74 11.56 -10.82 5.15
C TRP A 74 10.97 -12.22 5.25
N ILE A 75 11.36 -12.98 6.27
CA ILE A 75 10.80 -14.30 6.52
C ILE A 75 9.37 -14.17 7.09
N PRO A 76 8.37 -14.84 6.49
CA PRO A 76 7.03 -14.88 7.06
C PRO A 76 7.03 -15.48 8.48
N ALA A 77 6.25 -14.88 9.38
CA ALA A 77 6.17 -15.34 10.77
C ALA A 77 5.63 -16.78 10.94
N THR A 78 4.99 -17.34 9.91
CA THR A 78 4.58 -18.76 9.86
C THR A 78 5.79 -19.67 9.75
N VAL A 79 6.73 -19.36 8.85
CA VAL A 79 7.97 -20.13 8.67
C VAL A 79 8.80 -20.12 9.96
N LEU A 80 8.97 -18.94 10.56
CA LEU A 80 9.67 -18.81 11.84
C LEU A 80 8.96 -19.54 12.99
N PHE A 81 7.62 -19.67 12.91
CA PHE A 81 6.84 -20.41 13.90
C PHE A 81 7.07 -21.91 13.78
N ASP A 82 7.04 -22.45 12.56
CA ASP A 82 7.30 -23.87 12.31
C ASP A 82 8.72 -24.24 12.78
N GLU A 83 9.73 -23.41 12.46
CA GLU A 83 11.12 -23.60 12.91
C GLU A 83 11.23 -23.64 14.45
N VAL A 84 10.56 -22.75 15.19
CA VAL A 84 10.66 -22.79 16.67
C VAL A 84 9.83 -23.90 17.29
N VAL A 85 8.74 -24.34 16.65
CA VAL A 85 7.93 -25.47 17.12
C VAL A 85 8.75 -26.76 17.03
N GLU A 86 9.51 -26.96 15.95
CA GLU A 86 10.48 -28.06 15.82
C GLU A 86 11.54 -28.02 16.92
N ASN A 87 11.96 -26.81 17.33
CA ASN A 87 12.89 -26.60 18.45
C ASN A 87 12.24 -26.69 19.85
N GLY A 88 10.96 -27.07 19.95
CA GLY A 88 10.27 -27.32 21.21
C GLY A 88 9.41 -26.16 21.74
N TYR A 89 9.03 -25.20 20.90
CA TYR A 89 8.12 -24.11 21.30
C TYR A 89 6.68 -24.60 21.48
N GLN A 90 6.15 -24.45 22.70
CA GLN A 90 4.77 -24.84 23.07
C GLN A 90 3.82 -23.64 23.23
N GLY A 91 4.16 -22.49 22.64
CA GLY A 91 3.32 -21.30 22.67
C GLY A 91 2.52 -21.10 21.38
N GLY A 92 1.62 -20.13 21.38
CA GLY A 92 0.80 -19.80 20.21
C GLY A 92 1.50 -18.85 19.24
N ILE A 93 1.23 -19.02 17.94
CA ILE A 93 1.76 -18.17 16.86
C ILE A 93 1.50 -16.67 17.06
N ALA A 94 0.42 -16.28 17.74
CA ALA A 94 0.09 -14.89 18.03
C ALA A 94 1.17 -14.19 18.87
N GLN A 95 1.77 -14.90 19.84
CA GLN A 95 2.84 -14.35 20.68
C GLN A 95 4.12 -14.12 19.85
N LEU A 96 4.45 -15.07 18.97
CA LEU A 96 5.58 -14.94 18.05
C LEU A 96 5.37 -13.80 17.06
N ARG A 97 4.19 -13.71 16.42
CA ARG A 97 3.84 -12.62 15.50
C ARG A 97 4.00 -11.25 16.15
N ARG A 98 3.49 -11.09 17.38
CA ARG A 98 3.61 -9.82 18.13
C ARG A 98 5.07 -9.44 18.40
N PHE A 99 5.95 -10.42 18.61
CA PHE A 99 7.38 -10.20 18.78
C PHE A 99 8.06 -9.85 17.46
N VAL A 100 7.90 -10.70 16.43
CA VAL A 100 8.57 -10.56 15.13
C VAL A 100 8.15 -9.28 14.39
N CYS A 101 6.87 -8.86 14.49
CA CYS A 101 6.40 -7.62 13.88
C CYS A 101 7.14 -6.35 14.36
N GLN A 102 7.77 -6.36 15.54
CA GLN A 102 8.55 -5.23 16.04
C GLN A 102 9.84 -4.99 15.24
N PHE A 103 10.31 -6.02 14.54
CA PHE A 103 11.54 -6.00 13.73
C PHE A 103 11.24 -5.90 12.23
N LYS A 104 9.96 -5.90 11.84
CA LYS A 104 9.58 -5.78 10.44
C LYS A 104 9.95 -4.37 9.97
N PRO A 105 10.80 -4.23 8.94
CA PRO A 105 11.12 -2.90 8.42
C PRO A 105 9.81 -2.22 8.04
N SER A 106 9.62 -1.01 8.55
CA SER A 106 8.53 -0.16 8.11
C SER A 106 8.84 0.18 6.66
N ILE A 107 8.15 -0.50 5.74
CA ILE A 107 8.21 -0.15 4.32
C ILE A 107 7.58 1.23 4.26
N VAL A 108 8.42 2.28 4.22
CA VAL A 108 7.94 3.61 3.84
C VAL A 108 7.33 3.39 2.45
N PRO A 109 6.01 3.55 2.28
CA PRO A 109 5.43 3.41 0.97
C PRO A 109 6.15 4.42 0.08
N GLU A 110 6.82 3.91 -0.95
CA GLU A 110 7.50 4.71 -1.95
C GLU A 110 6.54 5.81 -2.38
N VAL A 111 6.96 7.06 -2.26
CA VAL A 111 6.14 8.23 -2.61
C VAL A 111 5.79 8.04 -4.08
N VAL A 112 4.51 7.81 -4.37
CA VAL A 112 4.04 7.70 -5.75
C VAL A 112 4.19 9.08 -6.35
N VAL A 113 5.30 9.32 -7.04
CA VAL A 113 5.50 10.54 -7.83
C VAL A 113 4.49 10.47 -8.95
N ARG A 114 3.41 11.27 -8.82
CA ARG A 114 2.43 11.44 -9.89
C ARG A 114 3.13 12.16 -11.03
N PHE A 115 3.38 11.44 -12.13
CA PHE A 115 3.91 12.01 -13.35
C PHE A 115 2.80 12.84 -14.01
N GLU A 116 2.70 14.13 -13.70
CA GLU A 116 1.76 15.03 -14.36
C GLU A 116 2.35 15.46 -15.72
N THR A 117 1.66 15.13 -16.81
CA THR A 117 2.02 15.56 -18.16
C THR A 117 1.37 16.92 -18.47
N GLN A 118 1.95 17.73 -19.35
CA GLN A 118 1.30 19.00 -19.76
C GLN A 118 0.01 18.74 -20.56
N PRO A 119 -0.94 19.69 -20.61
CA PRO A 119 -2.11 19.59 -21.48
C PRO A 119 -1.72 19.25 -22.93
N GLY A 120 -2.38 18.27 -23.54
CA GLY A 120 -2.10 17.82 -24.90
C GLY A 120 -0.76 17.08 -25.09
N GLN A 121 0.03 16.87 -24.04
CA GLN A 121 1.31 16.18 -24.13
C GLN A 121 1.14 14.68 -24.40
N GLN A 122 0.27 14.02 -23.63
CA GLN A 122 0.18 12.56 -23.65
C GLN A 122 -1.25 12.07 -23.47
N MET A 123 -1.58 11.01 -24.19
CA MET A 123 -2.79 10.22 -24.03
C MET A 123 -2.42 8.74 -23.90
N GLN A 124 -3.00 8.05 -22.93
CA GLN A 124 -2.91 6.59 -22.85
C GLN A 124 -4.07 5.93 -23.54
N ILE A 125 -3.77 4.83 -24.23
CA ILE A 125 -4.75 3.97 -24.88
C ILE A 125 -4.63 2.55 -24.37
N ASP A 126 -5.77 1.92 -24.13
CA ASP A 126 -5.86 0.51 -23.75
C ASP A 126 -7.14 -0.13 -24.31
N PHE A 127 -7.14 -1.45 -24.39
CA PHE A 127 -8.33 -2.25 -24.60
C PHE A 127 -8.61 -3.10 -23.37
N THR A 128 -9.78 -2.88 -22.77
CA THR A 128 -10.24 -3.69 -21.64
C THR A 128 -11.40 -4.58 -22.05
N SER A 129 -11.53 -5.73 -21.37
CA SER A 129 -12.59 -6.69 -21.64
C SER A 129 -13.66 -6.63 -20.55
N ILE A 130 -14.87 -6.24 -20.93
CA ILE A 130 -16.02 -6.24 -20.03
C ILE A 130 -16.84 -7.51 -20.28
N ARG A 131 -16.96 -8.35 -19.25
CA ARG A 131 -17.75 -9.58 -19.33
C ARG A 131 -19.16 -9.34 -18.83
N ARG A 132 -20.16 -9.70 -19.64
CA ARG A 132 -21.57 -9.77 -19.25
C ARG A 132 -22.08 -11.19 -19.51
N GLY A 133 -21.95 -12.05 -18.50
CA GLY A 133 -22.22 -13.49 -18.64
C GLY A 133 -21.21 -14.15 -19.59
N LYS A 134 -21.70 -14.93 -20.57
CA LYS A 134 -20.86 -15.60 -21.58
C LYS A 134 -20.37 -14.69 -22.71
N LYS A 135 -20.90 -13.47 -22.82
CA LYS A 135 -20.48 -12.51 -23.86
C LYS A 135 -19.43 -11.56 -23.29
N SER A 136 -18.29 -11.46 -23.97
CA SER A 136 -17.25 -10.46 -23.71
C SER A 136 -17.35 -9.35 -24.72
N LEU A 137 -17.44 -8.10 -24.25
CA LEU A 137 -17.29 -6.90 -25.07
C LEU A 137 -15.90 -6.32 -24.83
N LYS A 138 -15.30 -5.78 -25.88
CA LYS A 138 -14.02 -5.08 -25.82
C LYS A 138 -14.31 -3.59 -25.74
N ALA A 139 -13.59 -2.87 -24.89
CA ALA A 139 -13.72 -1.44 -24.72
C ALA A 139 -12.37 -0.80 -24.97
N PHE A 140 -12.28 -0.02 -26.04
CA PHE A 140 -11.20 0.91 -26.27
C PHE A 140 -11.36 2.08 -25.30
N VAL A 141 -10.30 2.40 -24.56
CA VAL A 141 -10.27 3.50 -23.62
C VAL A 141 -9.09 4.39 -23.98
N ALA A 142 -9.34 5.67 -24.18
CA ALA A 142 -8.33 6.69 -24.38
C ALA A 142 -8.42 7.74 -23.26
N THR A 143 -7.33 8.00 -22.54
CA THR A 143 -7.32 8.91 -21.38
C THR A 143 -6.19 9.93 -21.49
N LEU A 144 -6.51 11.21 -21.37
CA LEU A 144 -5.51 12.28 -21.38
C LEU A 144 -4.73 12.31 -20.06
N GLY A 145 -3.40 12.37 -20.14
CA GLY A 145 -2.52 12.29 -18.97
C GLY A 145 -2.62 13.49 -18.02
N TYR A 146 -2.97 14.69 -18.52
CA TYR A 146 -3.14 15.89 -17.68
C TYR A 146 -4.51 15.95 -17.01
N SER A 147 -5.58 16.01 -17.80
CA SER A 147 -6.94 16.25 -17.29
C SER A 147 -7.65 14.98 -16.82
N ARG A 148 -7.10 13.80 -17.13
CA ARG A 148 -7.75 12.49 -16.94
C ARG A 148 -9.11 12.35 -17.63
N ALA A 149 -9.42 13.23 -18.59
CA ALA A 149 -10.60 13.07 -19.42
C ALA A 149 -10.44 11.79 -20.26
N SER A 150 -11.50 10.97 -20.29
CA SER A 150 -11.49 9.69 -20.99
C SER A 150 -12.55 9.64 -22.08
N TYR A 151 -12.20 8.99 -23.19
CA TYR A 151 -13.09 8.56 -24.25
C TYR A 151 -13.16 7.03 -24.23
N VAL A 152 -14.37 6.47 -24.37
CA VAL A 152 -14.58 5.02 -24.37
C VAL A 152 -15.45 4.62 -25.55
N LYS A 153 -14.99 3.60 -26.29
CA LYS A 153 -15.76 2.99 -27.38
C LYS A 153 -15.74 1.48 -27.30
N PHE A 154 -16.90 0.87 -27.53
CA PHE A 154 -17.04 -0.58 -27.52
C PHE A 154 -16.83 -1.18 -28.90
N PHE A 155 -16.13 -2.31 -28.93
CA PHE A 155 -15.87 -3.14 -30.09
C PHE A 155 -16.14 -4.61 -29.74
N ASP A 156 -16.28 -5.45 -30.75
CA ASP A 156 -16.32 -6.91 -30.63
C ASP A 156 -14.93 -7.56 -30.69
N ASN A 157 -13.93 -6.81 -31.14
CA ASN A 157 -12.56 -7.26 -31.36
C ASN A 157 -11.51 -6.20 -30.95
N GLU A 158 -10.23 -6.57 -30.96
CA GLU A 158 -9.07 -5.70 -30.66
C GLU A 158 -8.11 -5.63 -31.86
N ARG A 159 -8.63 -5.65 -33.10
CA ARG A 159 -7.84 -5.58 -34.34
C ARG A 159 -7.37 -4.14 -34.61
N ALA A 160 -6.36 -3.99 -35.47
CA ALA A 160 -5.79 -2.69 -35.84
C ALA A 160 -6.84 -1.66 -36.29
N GLU A 161 -7.82 -2.07 -37.10
CA GLU A 161 -8.94 -1.22 -37.54
C GLU A 161 -9.71 -0.61 -36.37
N SER A 162 -9.99 -1.41 -35.33
CA SER A 162 -10.69 -0.97 -34.12
C SER A 162 -9.85 0.01 -33.31
N TRP A 163 -8.52 -0.19 -33.23
CA TRP A 163 -7.59 0.76 -32.62
C TRP A 163 -7.58 2.10 -33.36
N GLN A 164 -7.45 2.08 -34.69
CA GLN A 164 -7.43 3.29 -35.50
C GLN A 164 -8.75 4.05 -35.41
N GLN A 165 -9.88 3.34 -35.48
CA GLN A 165 -11.18 3.95 -35.32
C GLN A 165 -11.35 4.57 -33.93
N GLY A 166 -10.95 3.85 -32.88
CA GLY A 166 -10.97 4.36 -31.51
C GLY A 166 -10.14 5.64 -31.36
N LEU A 167 -8.95 5.68 -31.95
CA LEU A 167 -8.08 6.85 -31.93
C LEU A 167 -8.67 8.04 -32.69
N ARG A 168 -9.17 7.85 -33.92
CA ARG A 168 -9.77 8.93 -34.71
C ARG A 168 -10.91 9.59 -33.95
N GLU A 169 -11.83 8.77 -33.43
CA GLU A 169 -12.99 9.29 -32.72
C GLU A 169 -12.63 9.88 -31.35
N ALA A 170 -11.57 9.38 -30.70
CA ALA A 170 -11.04 10.02 -29.49
C ALA A 170 -10.47 11.41 -29.80
N PHE A 171 -9.72 11.56 -30.90
CA PHE A 171 -9.19 12.87 -31.31
C PHE A 171 -10.32 13.85 -31.64
N ASP A 172 -11.36 13.40 -32.34
CA ASP A 172 -12.55 14.20 -32.61
C ASP A 172 -13.27 14.60 -31.32
N TYR A 173 -13.43 13.65 -30.38
CA TYR A 173 -14.07 13.89 -29.09
C TYR A 173 -13.30 14.91 -28.23
N PHE A 174 -11.96 14.81 -28.20
CA PHE A 174 -11.12 15.75 -27.46
C PHE A 174 -10.87 17.07 -28.21
N GLY A 175 -11.26 17.16 -29.49
CA GLY A 175 -11.05 18.34 -30.33
C GLY A 175 -9.59 18.57 -30.71
N GLY A 176 -8.75 17.54 -30.68
CA GLY A 176 -7.32 17.67 -30.97
C GLY A 176 -6.53 16.37 -30.83
N VAL A 177 -5.29 16.40 -31.33
CA VAL A 177 -4.36 15.26 -31.30
C VAL A 177 -3.27 15.53 -30.26
N PRO A 178 -3.03 14.61 -29.31
CA PRO A 178 -1.94 14.74 -28.34
C PRO A 178 -0.58 14.51 -29.02
N GLN A 179 0.50 15.07 -28.45
CA GLN A 179 1.85 14.87 -28.98
C GLN A 179 2.29 13.40 -28.90
N GLU A 180 1.88 12.69 -27.84
CA GLU A 180 2.26 11.32 -27.59
C GLU A 180 1.04 10.44 -27.28
N VAL A 181 1.02 9.26 -27.89
CA VAL A 181 0.04 8.21 -27.60
C VAL A 181 0.78 7.04 -26.99
N LEU A 182 0.47 6.72 -25.75
CA LEU A 182 1.10 5.65 -24.98
C LEU A 182 0.18 4.43 -24.93
N CYS A 183 0.70 3.26 -25.30
CA CYS A 183 0.01 1.99 -25.13
C CYS A 183 0.72 1.15 -24.08
N ASP A 184 -0.02 0.79 -23.02
CA ASP A 184 0.53 0.07 -21.87
C ASP A 184 0.93 -1.38 -22.19
N ASN A 185 0.27 -2.00 -23.17
CA ASN A 185 0.61 -3.34 -23.62
C ASN A 185 1.31 -3.28 -24.98
N ALA A 186 2.64 -3.45 -24.99
CA ALA A 186 3.41 -3.55 -26.22
C ALA A 186 2.89 -4.67 -27.15
N LYS A 187 2.33 -5.77 -26.60
CA LYS A 187 1.78 -6.86 -27.43
C LYS A 187 0.55 -6.43 -28.23
N SER A 188 -0.21 -5.45 -27.75
CA SER A 188 -1.38 -4.94 -28.47
C SER A 188 -0.99 -4.10 -29.69
N LEU A 189 0.26 -3.61 -29.74
CA LEU A 189 0.81 -2.87 -30.89
C LEU A 189 1.70 -3.73 -31.80
N ILE A 190 2.16 -4.90 -31.34
CA ILE A 190 3.15 -5.74 -32.03
C ILE A 190 2.46 -6.95 -32.64
N ILE A 191 2.58 -7.12 -33.96
CA ILE A 191 1.87 -8.16 -34.73
C ILE A 191 2.42 -9.57 -34.45
N GLU A 192 3.74 -9.78 -34.39
CA GLU A 192 4.33 -11.11 -34.22
C GLU A 192 5.62 -11.09 -33.39
N ARG A 193 5.83 -12.16 -32.61
CA ARG A 193 7.14 -12.52 -32.07
C ARG A 193 7.79 -13.44 -33.08
N ASP A 194 8.60 -12.91 -33.99
CA ASP A 194 9.52 -13.77 -34.73
C ASP A 194 10.50 -14.40 -33.75
N ALA A 195 10.36 -15.71 -33.54
CA ALA A 195 11.22 -16.48 -32.66
C ALA A 195 12.64 -16.69 -33.22
N TYR A 196 12.98 -16.11 -34.38
CA TYR A 196 14.20 -16.44 -35.12
C TYR A 196 14.92 -15.29 -35.84
N ALA A 197 14.57 -14.02 -35.61
CA ALA A 197 15.34 -12.91 -36.18
C ALA A 197 15.54 -11.77 -35.17
N GLU A 198 16.79 -11.36 -34.99
CA GLU A 198 17.21 -10.25 -34.15
C GLU A 198 16.49 -8.95 -34.54
N GLY A 199 15.75 -8.37 -33.58
CA GLY A 199 15.80 -6.92 -33.36
C GLY A 199 14.62 -6.05 -33.82
N ASP A 200 13.86 -6.39 -34.86
CA ASP A 200 12.86 -5.45 -35.41
C ASP A 200 11.41 -5.87 -35.15
N HIS A 201 10.84 -5.34 -34.07
CA HIS A 201 9.43 -5.46 -33.74
C HIS A 201 8.57 -4.70 -34.77
N LYS A 202 7.82 -5.42 -35.61
CA LYS A 202 6.86 -4.79 -36.53
C LYS A 202 5.62 -4.32 -35.77
N VAL A 203 5.61 -3.04 -35.41
CA VAL A 203 4.37 -2.32 -35.07
C VAL A 203 3.44 -2.41 -36.27
N HIS A 204 2.11 -2.47 -36.05
CA HIS A 204 1.14 -2.36 -37.15
C HIS A 204 1.51 -1.18 -38.07
N VAL A 205 1.89 -1.47 -39.33
CA VAL A 205 2.29 -0.46 -40.32
C VAL A 205 1.22 0.63 -40.45
N GLU A 206 -0.03 0.21 -40.36
CA GLU A 206 -1.22 1.06 -40.35
C GLU A 206 -1.28 2.04 -39.16
N MET A 207 -0.82 1.64 -37.97
CA MET A 207 -0.74 2.52 -36.80
C MET A 207 0.42 3.51 -36.91
N LEU A 208 1.55 3.09 -37.50
CA LEU A 208 2.67 3.98 -37.80
C LEU A 208 2.29 5.02 -38.87
N GLN A 209 1.54 4.61 -39.89
CA GLN A 209 1.03 5.52 -40.92
C GLN A 209 0.07 6.53 -40.30
N MET A 210 -0.87 6.09 -39.44
CA MET A 210 -1.77 7.00 -38.73
C MET A 210 -1.00 7.98 -37.81
N SER A 211 0.04 7.50 -37.13
CA SER A 211 0.94 8.34 -36.32
C SER A 211 1.59 9.44 -37.16
N LYS A 212 2.03 9.12 -38.38
CA LYS A 212 2.56 10.10 -39.35
C LYS A 212 1.49 11.08 -39.83
N ASP A 213 0.30 10.58 -40.17
CA ASP A 213 -0.77 11.39 -40.77
C ASP A 213 -1.37 12.39 -39.76
N TYR A 214 -1.54 11.98 -38.51
CA TYR A 214 -2.08 12.81 -37.43
C TYR A 214 -1.00 13.57 -36.64
N GLY A 215 0.29 13.25 -36.85
CA GLY A 215 1.41 13.96 -36.24
C GLY A 215 1.62 13.66 -34.74
N PHE A 216 1.25 12.49 -34.25
CA PHE A 216 1.53 12.05 -32.87
C PHE A 216 2.64 11.00 -32.84
N LYS A 217 3.36 10.88 -31.72
CA LYS A 217 4.34 9.82 -31.49
C LYS A 217 3.72 8.64 -30.76
N LEU A 218 3.71 7.46 -31.40
CA LEU A 218 3.29 6.23 -30.74
C LEU A 218 4.41 5.68 -29.84
N LYS A 219 4.11 5.42 -28.57
CA LYS A 219 5.02 4.83 -27.59
C LYS A 219 4.42 3.54 -27.04
N ALA A 220 5.20 2.46 -27.04
CA ALA A 220 4.86 1.23 -26.33
C ALA A 220 5.58 1.21 -24.98
N CYS A 221 4.86 0.92 -23.89
CA CYS A 221 5.49 0.64 -22.60
C CYS A 221 6.29 -0.68 -22.69
N LYS A 222 7.50 -0.70 -22.12
CA LYS A 222 8.29 -1.96 -22.03
C LYS A 222 7.51 -2.96 -21.17
N PRO A 223 7.36 -4.24 -21.60
CA PRO A 223 6.66 -5.24 -20.80
C PRO A 223 7.30 -5.41 -19.41
N TYR A 224 6.40 -5.53 -18.44
CA TYR A 224 6.51 -5.23 -17.02
C TYR A 224 7.49 -6.12 -16.22
N ARG A 225 8.27 -5.51 -15.31
CA ARG A 225 8.92 -6.15 -14.14
C ARG A 225 8.11 -5.75 -12.90
N ALA A 226 7.69 -6.71 -12.09
CA ALA A 226 6.60 -6.62 -11.11
C ALA A 226 6.73 -5.61 -9.92
N LYS A 227 7.59 -4.59 -10.00
CA LYS A 227 7.86 -3.69 -8.87
C LYS A 227 7.08 -2.36 -8.87
N ASN A 228 6.50 -1.93 -9.99
CA ASN A 228 5.98 -0.55 -10.12
C ASN A 228 4.49 -0.47 -10.50
N GLU A 229 3.62 -1.21 -9.80
CA GLU A 229 2.15 -1.21 -10.04
C GLU A 229 1.49 0.14 -9.75
N ARG A 230 2.25 1.08 -9.19
CA ARG A 230 1.75 2.38 -8.74
C ARG A 230 2.04 3.53 -9.71
N GLU A 231 2.96 3.36 -10.65
CA GLU A 231 3.27 4.41 -11.65
C GLU A 231 2.33 4.36 -12.86
N SER A 232 1.91 3.17 -13.31
CA SER A 232 1.03 3.04 -14.49
C SER A 232 -0.42 3.48 -14.27
N ARG A 233 -0.88 3.56 -13.01
CA ARG A 233 -2.18 4.18 -12.67
C ARG A 233 -2.10 5.69 -12.43
N ALA A 234 -0.89 6.23 -12.30
CA ALA A 234 -0.67 7.66 -12.12
C ALA A 234 -0.55 8.41 -13.45
N LEU A 235 -0.27 7.69 -14.53
CA LEU A 235 -0.52 8.09 -15.90
C LEU A 235 -2.02 7.86 -16.23
#